data_AF-C0EI66-F1
#
_entry.id   AF-C0EI66-F1
#
_cell.length_a   1.000
_cell.length_b   1.000
_cell.length_c   1.000
_cell.angle_alpha   90.00
_cell.angle_beta   90.00
_cell.angle_gamma   90.00
#
_symmetry.space_group_name_H-M   'P 1'
#
loop_
_entity.id
_entity.type
_entity.pdbx_description
1 polymer ?
#
loop_
_entity_poly.entity_id
_entity_poly.type
_entity_poly.pdbx_seq_one_letter_code
_entity_poly.pdbx_strand_id
1 'polypeptide(L)'
;MIKVFMKKKKAIIITITIAIILWSAFFVTDYSRAKNNLAPIFAVYVPYRTNEYKIFVGLGYKIVFYNHIEMRDGFIYQDGIDRVEIGHLFMKIKR
;
A
#
# COMPACT_ATOMS: atom_id res chain seq x y z
N MET A 1 -2.09 -36.79 -23.19
CA MET A 1 -3.01 -35.72 -22.72
C MET A 1 -2.80 -35.31 -21.26
N ILE A 2 -2.82 -36.24 -20.30
CA ILE A 2 -2.73 -35.96 -18.84
C ILE A 2 -1.46 -35.19 -18.43
N LYS A 3 -0.29 -35.56 -18.97
CA LYS A 3 0.99 -34.87 -18.70
C LYS A 3 1.00 -33.38 -19.11
N VAL A 4 0.30 -33.01 -20.18
CA VAL A 4 0.23 -31.61 -20.64
C VAL A 4 -0.63 -30.78 -19.70
N PHE A 5 -1.74 -31.35 -19.20
CA PHE A 5 -2.63 -30.69 -18.25
C PHE A 5 -1.95 -30.43 -16.90
N MET A 6 -1.17 -31.39 -16.40
CA MET A 6 -0.37 -31.22 -15.17
C MET A 6 0.72 -30.15 -15.31
N LYS A 7 1.38 -30.05 -16.48
CA LYS A 7 2.35 -29.00 -16.76
C LYS A 7 1.71 -27.60 -16.76
N LYS A 8 0.52 -27.46 -17.37
CA LYS A 8 -0.24 -26.20 -17.37
C LYS A 8 -0.67 -25.79 -15.95
N LYS A 9 -1.15 -26.74 -15.13
CA LYS A 9 -1.47 -26.48 -13.71
C LYS A 9 -0.26 -26.03 -12.90
N LYS A 10 0.89 -26.71 -13.06
CA LYS A 10 2.14 -26.31 -12.41
C LYS A 10 2.59 -24.90 -12.82
N ALA A 11 2.50 -24.57 -14.11
CA ALA A 11 2.83 -23.23 -14.60
C ALA A 11 1.94 -22.15 -13.96
N ILE A 12 0.62 -22.38 -13.87
CA ILE A 12 -0.32 -21.44 -13.24
C ILE A 12 0.05 -21.21 -11.77
N ILE A 13 0.33 -22.28 -11.01
CA ILE A 13 0.71 -22.18 -9.60
C ILE A 13 1.98 -21.35 -9.46
N ILE A 14 3.02 -21.64 -10.26
CA ILE A 14 4.29 -20.91 -10.23
C ILE A 14 4.06 -19.42 -10.53
N THR A 15 3.26 -19.09 -11.53
CA THR A 15 2.93 -17.69 -11.86
C THR A 15 2.23 -16.98 -10.71
N ILE A 16 1.25 -17.62 -10.07
CA ILE A 16 0.54 -17.05 -8.91
C ILE A 16 1.51 -16.85 -7.74
N THR A 17 2.38 -17.82 -7.47
CA THR A 17 3.41 -17.70 -6.42
C THR A 17 4.34 -16.52 -6.66
N ILE A 18 4.84 -16.34 -7.88
CA ILE A 18 5.69 -15.20 -8.25
C ILE A 18 4.94 -13.88 -8.07
N ALA A 19 3.67 -13.82 -8.50
CA ALA A 19 2.86 -12.62 -8.33
C ALA A 19 2.67 -12.25 -6.86
N ILE A 20 2.44 -13.23 -5.98
CA ILE A 20 2.32 -13.01 -4.53
C ILE A 20 3.64 -12.52 -3.92
N ILE A 21 4.79 -13.07 -4.35
CA ILE A 21 6.11 -12.65 -3.87
C ILE A 21 6.42 -11.20 -4.29
N LEU A 22 6.14 -10.84 -5.54
CA LEU A 22 6.34 -9.46 -6.02
C LEU A 22 5.41 -8.49 -5.28
N TRP A 23 4.15 -8.89 -5.11
CA TRP A 23 3.18 -8.09 -4.38
C TRP A 23 3.59 -7.85 -2.93
N SER A 24 4.04 -8.89 -2.23
CA SER A 24 4.49 -8.77 -0.84
C SER A 24 5.75 -7.89 -0.73
N ALA A 25 6.68 -7.98 -1.68
CA ALA A 25 7.85 -7.11 -1.71
C ALA A 25 7.47 -5.62 -1.85
N PHE A 26 6.50 -5.30 -2.71
CA PHE A 26 5.99 -3.92 -2.83
C PHE A 26 5.30 -3.44 -1.56
N PHE A 27 4.43 -4.28 -0.98
CA PHE A 27 3.73 -3.96 0.26
C PHE A 27 4.71 -3.72 1.41
N VAL A 28 5.69 -4.61 1.60
CA VAL A 28 6.68 -4.49 2.68
C VAL A 28 7.57 -3.26 2.49
N THR A 29 7.97 -2.96 1.26
CA THR A 29 8.76 -1.76 0.95
C THR A 29 7.99 -0.50 1.32
N ASP A 30 6.74 -0.40 0.89
CA ASP A 30 5.91 0.74 1.20
C ASP A 30 5.61 0.82 2.69
N TYR A 31 5.24 -0.29 3.34
CA TYR A 31 5.02 -0.35 4.79
C TYR A 31 6.24 0.11 5.59
N SER A 32 7.44 -0.32 5.21
CA SER A 32 8.69 0.07 5.87
C SER A 32 8.98 1.56 5.69
N ARG A 33 8.86 2.09 4.47
CA ARG A 33 9.04 3.52 4.20
C ARG A 33 8.03 4.35 4.97
N ALA A 34 6.79 3.92 4.90
CA ALA A 34 5.67 4.49 5.57
C ALA A 34 5.96 4.57 7.09
N LYS A 35 6.36 3.46 7.73
CA LYS A 35 6.74 3.44 9.16
C LYS A 35 7.88 4.40 9.53
N ASN A 36 8.74 4.76 8.57
CA ASN A 36 9.82 5.72 8.74
C ASN A 36 9.45 7.14 8.28
N ASN A 37 8.16 7.46 8.15
CA ASN A 37 7.64 8.76 7.69
C ASN A 37 8.11 9.18 6.30
N LEU A 38 8.49 8.20 5.47
CA LEU A 38 8.85 8.42 4.08
C LEU A 38 7.65 8.11 3.18
N ALA A 39 7.50 8.90 2.11
CA ALA A 39 6.49 8.63 1.10
C ALA A 39 6.69 7.21 0.51
N PRO A 40 5.62 6.42 0.38
CA PRO A 40 5.68 5.11 -0.27
C PRO A 40 6.09 5.25 -1.74
N ILE A 41 6.69 4.20 -2.32
CA ILE A 41 7.17 4.17 -3.70
C ILE A 41 6.12 3.58 -4.64
N PHE A 42 5.48 2.49 -4.23
CA PHE A 42 4.60 1.71 -5.11
C PHE A 42 3.12 2.09 -4.97
N ALA A 43 2.74 2.72 -3.86
CA ALA A 43 1.41 3.25 -3.63
C ALA A 43 1.25 4.65 -4.23
N VAL A 44 0.12 4.89 -4.89
CA VAL A 44 -0.18 6.14 -5.58
C VAL A 44 -0.91 7.10 -4.65
N TYR A 45 -0.51 8.37 -4.66
CA TYR A 45 -1.22 9.42 -3.91
C TYR A 45 -2.63 9.65 -4.47
N VAL A 46 -3.62 9.62 -3.59
CA VAL A 46 -5.01 9.94 -3.92
C VAL A 46 -5.36 11.24 -3.20
N PRO A 47 -5.56 12.35 -3.95
CA PRO A 47 -5.96 13.60 -3.34
C PRO A 47 -7.35 13.45 -2.74
N TYR A 48 -7.48 13.83 -1.46
CA TYR A 48 -8.76 13.88 -0.77
C TYR A 48 -9.18 15.34 -0.56
N ARG A 49 -10.49 15.55 -0.34
CA ARG A 49 -11.07 16.89 -0.26
C ARG A 49 -10.57 17.71 0.94
N THR A 50 -9.99 17.05 1.95
CA THR A 50 -9.41 17.68 3.13
C THR A 50 -7.88 17.52 3.11
N ASN A 51 -7.15 18.60 3.45
CA ASN A 51 -5.68 18.58 3.59
C ASN A 51 -5.21 17.99 4.94
N GLU A 52 -6.12 17.42 5.71
CA GLU A 52 -5.86 16.87 7.05
C GLU A 52 -5.11 15.54 6.99
N TYR A 53 -5.16 14.82 5.87
CA TYR A 53 -4.47 13.55 5.70
C TYR A 53 -4.07 13.32 4.24
N LYS A 54 -2.98 12.57 4.05
CA LYS A 54 -2.52 12.09 2.75
C LYS A 54 -2.84 10.59 2.63
N ILE A 55 -3.57 10.22 1.59
CA ILE A 55 -3.88 8.82 1.29
C ILE A 55 -2.98 8.33 0.16
N PHE A 56 -2.35 7.18 0.37
CA PHE A 56 -1.69 6.42 -0.68
C PHE A 56 -2.37 5.06 -0.84
N VAL A 57 -2.61 4.66 -2.08
CA VAL A 57 -3.27 3.38 -2.41
C VAL A 57 -2.31 2.51 -3.20
N GLY A 58 -1.95 1.37 -2.61
CA GLY A 58 -1.21 0.31 -3.28
C GLY A 58 -2.15 -0.81 -3.73
N LEU A 59 -1.60 -1.82 -4.40
CA LEU A 59 -2.40 -2.98 -4.80
C LEU A 59 -2.92 -3.69 -3.54
N GLY A 60 -4.20 -3.57 -3.20
CA GLY A 60 -4.79 -4.31 -2.08
C GLY A 60 -4.52 -3.75 -0.67
N TYR A 61 -3.89 -2.59 -0.55
CA TYR A 61 -3.67 -1.91 0.72
C TYR A 61 -3.74 -0.39 0.56
N LYS A 62 -3.97 0.28 1.68
CA LYS A 62 -4.07 1.74 1.78
C LYS A 62 -3.22 2.22 2.95
N ILE A 63 -2.48 3.30 2.74
CA ILE A 63 -1.65 3.96 3.75
C ILE A 63 -2.24 5.35 3.97
N VAL A 64 -2.52 5.69 5.23
CA VAL A 64 -3.03 7.01 5.61
C VAL A 64 -2.01 7.70 6.50
N PHE A 65 -1.50 8.83 6.04
CA PHE A 65 -0.71 9.77 6.84
C PHE A 65 -1.65 10.85 7.34
N TYR A 66 -1.75 11.06 8.64
CA TYR A 66 -2.45 12.21 9.18
C TYR A 66 -1.47 13.36 9.29
N ASN A 67 -1.88 14.55 8.88
CA ASN A 67 -1.14 15.76 9.17
C ASN A 67 -1.55 16.17 10.59
N HIS A 68 -1.00 15.53 11.61
CA HIS A 68 -1.10 16.06 12.97
C HIS A 68 -0.27 17.34 12.99
N ILE A 69 -0.95 18.49 13.07
CA ILE A 69 -0.31 19.79 13.25
C ILE A 69 -0.14 19.98 14.75
N GLU A 70 0.97 19.51 15.31
CA GLU A 70 1.36 19.92 16.65
C GLU A 70 2.18 21.19 16.58
N MET A 71 1.67 22.26 17.20
CA MET A 71 2.46 23.47 17.46
C MET A 71 3.27 23.23 18.73
N ARG A 72 4.58 23.02 18.55
CA ARG A 72 5.53 23.00 19.66
C ARG A 72 6.63 24.01 19.36
N ASP A 73 6.84 24.95 20.27
CA ASP A 73 7.88 25.98 20.19
C ASP A 73 7.90 26.78 18.87
N GLY A 74 6.73 27.02 18.25
CA GLY A 74 6.60 27.81 17.02
C GLY A 74 6.91 27.06 15.71
N PHE A 75 7.17 25.75 15.75
CA PHE A 75 7.40 24.92 14.58
C PHE A 75 6.22 23.97 14.31
N ILE A 76 5.93 23.73 13.03
CA ILE A 76 4.93 22.76 12.58
C ILE A 76 5.62 21.40 12.46
N TYR A 77 5.25 20.45 13.33
CA TYR A 77 5.65 19.06 13.20
C TYR A 77 4.59 18.32 12.38
N GLN A 78 5.01 17.50 11.41
CA GLN A 78 4.12 16.67 10.59
C GLN A 78 4.35 15.22 11.01
N ASP A 79 3.52 14.74 11.94
CA ASP A 79 3.76 13.43 12.56
C ASP A 79 3.16 12.27 11.77
N GLY A 80 3.75 11.11 12.01
CA GLY A 80 3.79 9.96 11.13
C GLY A 80 2.51 9.12 10.96
N ILE A 81 2.75 7.85 10.66
CA ILE A 81 1.69 6.92 10.25
C ILE A 81 0.86 6.47 11.42
N ASP A 82 -0.44 6.72 11.32
CA ASP A 82 -1.41 6.12 12.23
C ASP A 82 -1.91 4.77 11.72
N ARG A 83 -2.16 4.58 10.40
CA ARG A 83 -2.84 3.36 9.91
C ARG A 83 -2.40 2.87 8.53
N VAL A 84 -2.15 1.57 8.46
CA VAL A 84 -2.08 0.78 7.22
C VAL A 84 -3.27 -0.18 7.20
N GLU A 85 -4.13 -0.04 6.20
CA GLU A 85 -5.34 -0.84 6.03
C GLU A 85 -5.14 -1.86 4.89
N ILE A 86 -5.33 -3.15 5.20
CA ILE A 86 -5.27 -4.25 4.22
C ILE A 86 -6.70 -4.59 3.75
N GLY A 87 -6.85 -4.98 2.48
CA GLY A 87 -8.14 -5.43 1.94
C GLY A 87 -8.83 -4.42 1.02
N HIS A 88 -8.16 -3.33 0.66
CA HIS A 88 -8.69 -2.29 -0.25
C HIS A 88 -8.69 -2.66 -1.74
N LEU A 89 -8.36 -3.92 -2.09
CA LEU A 89 -8.22 -4.36 -3.49
C LEU A 89 -9.50 -4.16 -4.32
N PHE A 90 -10.66 -4.12 -3.65
CA PHE A 90 -11.99 -3.99 -4.27
C PHE A 90 -12.81 -2.82 -3.72
N MET A 91 -12.23 -1.92 -2.91
CA MET A 91 -13.01 -0.86 -2.29
C MET A 91 -13.22 0.30 -3.27
N LYS A 92 -14.49 0.61 -3.53
CA LYS A 92 -14.89 1.75 -4.38
C LYS A 92 -14.49 3.04 -3.67
N ILE A 93 -13.44 3.70 -4.17
CA ILE A 93 -13.06 5.04 -3.70
C ILE A 93 -14.21 5.98 -4.08
N LYS A 94 -15.08 6.31 -3.12
CA LYS A 94 -16.10 7.35 -3.32
C LYS A 94 -15.36 8.68 -3.42
N ARG A 95 -15.40 9.28 -4.61
CA ARG A 95 -14.97 10.65 -4.87
C ARG A 95 -15.99 11.64 -4.33
#